data_AF-A0A229H031-F1
#
_entry.id   AF-A0A229H031-F1
#
_cell.length_a   1.000
_cell.length_b   1.000
_cell.length_c   1.000
_cell.angle_alpha   90.00
_cell.angle_beta   90.00
_cell.angle_gamma   90.00
#
_symmetry.space_group_name_H-M   'P 1'
#
loop_
_entity.id
_entity.type
_entity.pdbx_description
1 polymer ?
#
loop_
_entity_poly.entity_id
_entity_poly.type
_entity_poly.pdbx_seq_one_letter_code
_entity_poly.pdbx_strand_id
1 'polypeptide(L)'
;MKVVGIHGIGNLRDGEEPEVAAQMSALWAQYLTEGGTPSSDVRVAYYADLLQEEGHQGEDGRLEDLSDAEAQVLADVFAQHEFPEPAGVAQGWLTFLLRAQLQDIVASKSCSPGVMEWFMVRFAREVYRYLQPVSAREAVQERVREAIVTHRPDVVIAHSLGSVVAYEVLHDCRDAKVPLLVTLGSPLALPKAVFHRLTPGPDRGRGRKPQAVDRWANLADPGDLVALPVKGISRLFDGVESDQHCSAHQTYRFHHVEQYLKTSKLARLLAGLPTGDEQPA
;
A
#
# COMPACT_ATOMS: atom_id res chain seq x y z
N MET A 1 2.22 19.78 11.88
CA MET A 1 2.92 18.54 11.49
C MET A 1 2.99 18.50 9.98
N LYS A 2 4.16 18.11 9.44
CA LYS A 2 4.39 17.89 8.01
C LYS A 2 4.20 16.43 7.66
N VAL A 3 3.39 16.15 6.64
CA VAL A 3 3.00 14.80 6.26
C VAL A 3 3.28 14.58 4.79
N VAL A 4 4.06 13.55 4.47
CA VAL A 4 4.10 13.00 3.11
C VAL A 4 3.16 11.80 3.02
N GLY A 5 2.17 11.90 2.14
CA GLY A 5 1.28 10.79 1.77
C GLY A 5 1.81 10.05 0.54
N ILE A 6 1.77 8.72 0.56
CA ILE A 6 2.14 7.88 -0.58
C ILE A 6 0.95 6.97 -0.88
N HIS A 7 0.31 7.20 -2.03
CA HIS A 7 -0.94 6.52 -2.38
C HIS A 7 -0.72 5.05 -2.79
N GLY A 8 -1.81 4.31 -2.95
CA GLY A 8 -1.78 2.92 -3.41
C GLY A 8 -2.12 2.77 -4.89
N ILE A 9 -2.51 1.57 -5.29
CA ILE A 9 -2.95 1.27 -6.65
C ILE A 9 -4.22 2.03 -7.05
N GLY A 10 -4.51 2.10 -8.35
CA GLY A 10 -5.79 2.57 -8.89
C GLY A 10 -6.04 4.06 -8.66
N ASN A 11 -4.97 4.87 -8.61
CA ASN A 11 -5.03 6.31 -8.37
C ASN A 11 -4.76 7.15 -9.63
N LEU A 12 -4.64 6.55 -10.81
CA LEU A 12 -4.48 7.30 -12.06
C LEU A 12 -5.63 8.30 -12.21
N ARG A 13 -5.28 9.57 -12.45
CA ARG A 13 -6.21 10.67 -12.65
C ARG A 13 -5.81 11.45 -13.89
N ASP A 14 -6.80 12.05 -14.55
CA ASP A 14 -6.56 12.99 -15.63
C ASP A 14 -5.93 14.27 -15.10
N GLY A 15 -4.95 14.80 -15.83
CA GLY A 15 -4.24 16.04 -15.49
C GLY A 15 -2.72 15.85 -15.40
N GLU A 16 -2.01 16.96 -15.24
CA GLU A 16 -0.56 16.96 -15.04
C GLU A 16 -0.22 16.58 -13.59
N GLU A 17 0.90 15.87 -13.41
CA GLU A 17 1.37 15.34 -12.13
C GLU A 17 1.29 16.37 -10.97
N PRO A 18 1.79 17.61 -11.09
CA PRO A 18 1.79 18.54 -9.95
C PRO A 18 0.39 18.97 -9.53
N GLU A 19 -0.54 19.08 -10.48
CA GLU A 19 -1.92 19.46 -10.20
C GLU A 19 -2.65 18.32 -9.49
N VAL A 20 -2.50 17.09 -10.00
CA VAL A 20 -3.08 15.89 -9.40
C VAL A 20 -2.55 15.68 -7.97
N ALA A 21 -1.23 15.83 -7.77
CA ALA A 21 -0.60 15.74 -6.47
C ALA A 21 -1.18 16.79 -5.49
N ALA A 22 -1.37 18.04 -5.92
CA ALA A 22 -1.94 19.09 -5.10
C ALA A 22 -3.41 18.78 -4.70
N GLN A 23 -4.22 18.32 -5.65
CA GLN A 23 -5.61 17.92 -5.38
C GLN A 23 -5.69 16.75 -4.40
N MET A 24 -4.84 15.72 -4.55
CA MET A 24 -4.77 14.60 -3.62
C MET A 24 -4.30 15.04 -2.24
N SER A 25 -3.34 15.97 -2.17
CA SER A 25 -2.84 16.54 -0.92
C SER A 25 -3.95 17.24 -0.12
N ALA A 26 -4.75 18.08 -0.78
CA ALA A 26 -5.89 18.74 -0.16
C ALA A 26 -6.93 17.72 0.35
N LEU A 27 -7.20 16.68 -0.44
CA LEU A 27 -8.14 15.62 -0.08
C LEU A 27 -7.67 14.81 1.14
N TRP A 28 -6.39 14.45 1.20
CA TRP A 28 -5.82 13.74 2.35
C TRP A 28 -5.82 14.60 3.61
N ALA A 29 -5.51 15.89 3.50
CA ALA A 29 -5.61 16.84 4.61
C ALA A 29 -7.04 16.92 5.16
N GLN A 30 -8.03 16.96 4.28
CA GLN A 30 -9.44 16.91 4.66
C GLN A 30 -9.78 15.60 5.40
N TYR A 31 -9.40 14.44 4.86
CA TYR A 31 -9.68 13.15 5.48
C TYR A 31 -9.04 12.99 6.86
N LEU A 32 -7.79 13.44 7.02
CA LEU A 32 -7.11 13.45 8.31
C LEU A 32 -7.86 14.32 9.33
N THR A 33 -8.33 15.49 8.90
CA THR A 33 -9.12 16.41 9.74
C THR A 33 -10.45 15.78 10.16
N GLU A 34 -11.16 15.16 9.22
CA GLU A 34 -12.41 14.42 9.49
C GLU A 34 -12.17 13.24 10.46
N GLY A 35 -11.00 12.61 10.43
CA GLY A 35 -10.58 11.57 11.36
C GLY A 35 -10.14 12.05 12.75
N GLY A 36 -10.14 13.36 12.99
CA GLY A 36 -9.75 13.97 14.26
C GLY A 36 -8.25 14.27 14.38
N THR A 37 -7.49 14.20 13.29
CA THR A 37 -6.10 14.69 13.26
C THR A 37 -6.11 16.22 13.12
N PRO A 38 -5.32 16.97 13.90
CA PRO A 38 -5.20 18.42 13.70
C PRO A 38 -4.73 18.79 12.28
N SER A 39 -5.09 20.00 11.85
CA SER A 39 -4.66 20.54 10.55
C SER A 39 -3.15 20.38 10.37
N SER A 40 -2.76 19.80 9.23
CA SER A 40 -1.41 19.39 8.92
C SER A 40 -1.02 19.87 7.52
N ASP A 41 0.26 20.13 7.31
CA ASP A 41 0.83 20.42 6.00
C ASP A 41 1.04 19.08 5.29
N VAL A 42 0.16 18.74 4.35
CA VAL A 42 0.13 17.44 3.68
C VAL A 42 0.62 17.59 2.24
N ARG A 43 1.52 16.70 1.82
CA ARG A 43 1.92 16.52 0.42
C ARG A 43 1.81 15.06 0.00
N VAL A 44 1.03 14.77 -1.02
CA VAL A 44 0.93 13.43 -1.60
C VAL A 44 1.92 13.29 -2.74
N ALA A 45 2.80 12.29 -2.66
CA ALA A 45 3.64 11.88 -3.78
C ALA A 45 2.79 11.07 -4.77
N TYR A 46 2.44 11.67 -5.91
CA TYR A 46 1.62 11.05 -6.95
C TYR A 46 2.50 10.35 -7.99
N TYR A 47 2.29 9.07 -8.21
CA TYR A 47 3.13 8.25 -9.08
C TYR A 47 2.35 7.29 -9.99
N ALA A 48 1.01 7.34 -10.00
CA ALA A 48 0.19 6.38 -10.76
C ALA A 48 0.36 6.50 -12.29
N ASP A 49 0.71 7.68 -12.78
CA ASP A 49 1.09 7.97 -14.17
C ASP A 49 2.31 7.16 -14.63
N LEU A 50 3.26 6.91 -13.72
CA LEU A 50 4.49 6.16 -14.00
C LEU A 50 4.29 4.64 -14.10
N LEU A 51 3.12 4.14 -13.71
CA LEU A 51 2.78 2.71 -13.76
C LEU A 51 1.88 2.36 -14.96
N GLN A 52 1.62 3.32 -15.84
CA GLN A 52 0.87 3.09 -17.07
C GLN A 52 1.75 2.45 -18.16
N GLU A 53 1.14 1.60 -18.99
CA GLU A 53 1.77 1.14 -20.23
C GLU A 53 1.53 2.12 -21.35
N GLU A 54 2.58 2.48 -22.10
CA GLU A 54 2.41 3.16 -23.38
C GLU A 54 1.66 2.23 -24.34
N GLY A 55 0.45 2.63 -24.76
CA GLY A 55 -0.29 1.98 -25.85
C GLY A 55 -1.39 0.99 -25.45
N HIS A 56 -1.58 0.66 -24.17
CA HIS A 56 -2.72 -0.16 -23.73
C HIS A 56 -3.93 0.71 -23.35
N GLN A 57 -4.67 1.16 -24.38
CA GLN A 57 -6.05 1.62 -24.24
C GLN A 57 -7.00 0.41 -24.31
N GLY A 58 -7.06 -0.38 -23.24
CA GLY A 58 -8.02 -1.49 -23.13
C GLY A 58 -8.93 -1.27 -21.93
N GLU A 59 -10.23 -1.58 -22.04
CA GLU A 59 -11.16 -1.57 -20.91
C GLU A 59 -10.59 -2.37 -19.74
N ASP A 60 -10.18 -1.66 -18.69
CA ASP A 60 -9.62 -2.26 -17.50
C ASP A 60 -10.69 -2.99 -16.71
N GLY A 61 -10.55 -4.30 -16.52
CA GLY A 61 -11.16 -4.91 -15.34
C GLY A 61 -11.58 -6.37 -15.41
N ARG A 62 -10.94 -7.20 -16.24
CA ARG A 62 -11.21 -8.64 -16.21
C ARG A 62 -9.96 -9.45 -15.90
N LEU A 63 -10.13 -10.52 -15.14
CA LEU A 63 -9.04 -11.44 -14.82
C LEU A 63 -8.42 -12.11 -16.05
N GLU A 64 -9.20 -12.23 -17.13
CA GLU A 64 -8.76 -12.83 -18.38
C GLU A 64 -7.72 -11.99 -19.12
N ASP A 65 -7.66 -10.69 -18.82
CA ASP A 65 -6.74 -9.75 -19.47
C ASP A 65 -5.38 -9.66 -18.75
N LEU A 66 -5.16 -10.52 -17.74
CA LEU A 66 -3.88 -10.61 -17.04
C LEU A 66 -2.92 -11.50 -17.82
N SER A 67 -1.69 -11.03 -17.97
CA SER A 67 -0.58 -11.90 -18.39
C SER A 67 -0.32 -12.99 -17.36
N ASP A 68 0.36 -14.07 -17.76
CA ASP A 68 0.72 -15.17 -16.85
C ASP A 68 1.49 -14.68 -15.61
N ALA A 69 2.34 -13.66 -15.79
CA ALA A 69 3.15 -13.10 -14.71
C ALA A 69 2.33 -12.27 -13.72
N GLU A 70 1.32 -11.53 -14.20
CA GLU A 70 0.38 -10.78 -13.35
C GLU A 70 -0.59 -11.74 -12.65
N ALA A 71 -1.10 -12.75 -13.35
CA ALA A 71 -1.94 -13.79 -12.76
C ALA A 71 -1.21 -14.54 -11.64
N GLN A 72 0.12 -14.74 -11.76
CA GLN A 72 0.93 -15.33 -10.71
C GLN A 72 0.96 -14.48 -9.43
N VAL A 73 0.93 -13.15 -9.54
CA VAL A 73 0.83 -12.27 -8.34
C VAL A 73 -0.45 -12.59 -7.57
N LEU A 74 -1.57 -12.76 -8.27
CA LEU A 74 -2.82 -13.13 -7.62
C LEU A 74 -2.77 -14.54 -7.03
N ALA A 75 -2.21 -15.51 -7.76
CA ALA A 75 -2.04 -16.86 -7.25
C ALA A 75 -1.25 -16.88 -5.92
N ASP A 76 -0.18 -16.08 -5.83
CA ASP A 76 0.61 -15.94 -4.62
C ASP A 76 -0.19 -15.35 -3.44
N VAL A 77 -1.09 -14.38 -3.71
CA VAL A 77 -2.03 -13.81 -2.72
C VAL A 77 -3.02 -14.87 -2.22
N PHE A 78 -3.66 -15.60 -3.15
CA PHE A 78 -4.66 -16.62 -2.81
C PHE A 78 -4.05 -17.80 -2.06
N ALA A 79 -2.80 -18.17 -2.34
CA ALA A 79 -2.09 -19.23 -1.61
C ALA A 79 -1.85 -18.92 -0.12
N GLN A 80 -2.03 -17.67 0.33
CA GLN A 80 -1.88 -17.31 1.75
C GLN A 80 -3.13 -17.57 2.60
N HIS A 81 -4.23 -17.87 1.96
CA HIS A 81 -5.48 -18.17 2.62
C HIS A 81 -5.64 -19.69 2.64
N GLU A 82 -6.14 -20.24 3.76
CA GLU A 82 -6.42 -21.68 3.91
C GLU A 82 -7.59 -22.08 2.99
N PHE A 83 -7.26 -22.25 1.72
CA PHE A 83 -8.16 -22.80 0.70
C PHE A 83 -7.69 -24.21 0.34
N PRO A 84 -8.59 -25.10 -0.09
CA PRO A 84 -8.20 -26.46 -0.47
C PRO A 84 -7.14 -26.43 -1.59
N GLU A 85 -5.95 -26.95 -1.30
CA GLU A 85 -4.90 -27.24 -2.30
C GLU A 85 -5.41 -28.27 -3.30
N PRO A 86 -5.25 -28.07 -4.62
CA PRO A 86 -5.48 -29.13 -5.58
C PRO A 86 -4.22 -29.51 -6.34
N ALA A 87 -4.16 -30.81 -6.60
CA ALA A 87 -3.12 -31.46 -7.38
C ALA A 87 -3.29 -31.16 -8.88
N GLY A 88 -2.24 -30.61 -9.50
CA GLY A 88 -2.02 -30.64 -10.96
C GLY A 88 -2.56 -29.42 -11.72
N VAL A 89 -1.66 -28.66 -12.34
CA VAL A 89 -1.98 -27.46 -13.14
C VAL A 89 -2.09 -27.81 -14.62
N ALA A 90 -3.20 -27.44 -15.26
CA ALA A 90 -3.30 -27.22 -16.70
C ALA A 90 -4.05 -25.89 -16.90
N GLN A 91 -3.54 -25.00 -17.76
CA GLN A 91 -4.01 -23.62 -17.95
C GLN A 91 -5.55 -23.44 -17.92
N GLY A 92 -6.01 -22.32 -17.33
CA GLY A 92 -7.43 -21.92 -17.27
C GLY A 92 -8.14 -22.26 -15.95
N TRP A 93 -7.65 -23.23 -15.20
CA TRP A 93 -8.23 -23.59 -13.90
C TRP A 93 -7.87 -22.57 -12.79
N LEU A 94 -6.70 -21.92 -12.90
CA LEU A 94 -6.27 -20.86 -11.98
C LEU A 94 -7.26 -19.68 -12.03
N THR A 95 -7.66 -19.27 -13.23
CA THR A 95 -8.69 -18.25 -13.49
C THR A 95 -10.07 -18.68 -12.98
N PHE A 96 -10.39 -19.98 -13.06
CA PHE A 96 -11.62 -20.54 -12.48
C PHE A 96 -11.61 -20.51 -10.94
N LEU A 97 -10.49 -20.86 -10.28
CA LEU A 97 -10.35 -20.71 -8.83
C LEU A 97 -10.38 -19.25 -8.41
N LEU A 98 -9.64 -18.38 -9.09
CA LEU A 98 -9.68 -16.95 -8.88
C LEU A 98 -11.13 -16.45 -8.83
N ARG A 99 -11.96 -16.88 -9.79
CA ARG A 99 -13.39 -16.56 -9.81
C ARG A 99 -14.20 -17.23 -8.69
N ALA A 100 -14.03 -18.53 -8.44
CA ALA A 100 -14.78 -19.24 -7.40
C ALA A 100 -14.47 -18.68 -6.00
N GLN A 101 -13.21 -18.35 -5.75
CA GLN A 101 -12.75 -17.75 -4.49
C GLN A 101 -13.17 -16.28 -4.37
N LEU A 102 -13.13 -15.51 -5.46
CA LEU A 102 -13.75 -14.18 -5.49
C LEU A 102 -15.23 -14.26 -5.12
N GLN A 103 -15.97 -15.23 -5.64
CA GLN A 103 -17.40 -15.42 -5.34
C GLN A 103 -17.66 -15.77 -3.87
N ASP A 104 -16.83 -16.62 -3.24
CA ASP A 104 -16.98 -16.98 -1.82
C ASP A 104 -16.58 -15.83 -0.88
N ILE A 105 -15.52 -15.08 -1.22
CA ILE A 105 -15.13 -13.86 -0.49
C ILE A 105 -16.21 -12.78 -0.62
N VAL A 106 -16.79 -12.62 -1.81
CA VAL A 106 -17.93 -11.74 -2.11
C VAL A 106 -19.19 -12.18 -1.39
N ALA A 107 -19.40 -13.48 -1.17
CA ALA A 107 -20.53 -13.98 -0.39
C ALA A 107 -20.36 -13.68 1.11
N SER A 108 -19.14 -13.59 1.61
CA SER A 108 -18.83 -13.33 3.02
C SER A 108 -18.71 -11.83 3.39
N LYS A 109 -18.64 -10.92 2.42
CA LYS A 109 -18.46 -9.48 2.63
C LYS A 109 -19.26 -8.65 1.62
N SER A 110 -19.88 -7.58 2.09
CA SER A 110 -20.79 -6.65 1.40
C SER A 110 -20.21 -5.88 0.19
N CYS A 111 -19.45 -6.51 -0.71
CA CYS A 111 -18.83 -5.92 -1.89
C CYS A 111 -19.37 -6.57 -3.17
N SER A 112 -19.57 -5.81 -4.25
CA SER A 112 -20.02 -6.39 -5.51
C SER A 112 -18.87 -7.18 -6.18
N PRO A 113 -19.16 -8.34 -6.81
CA PRO A 113 -18.13 -9.16 -7.44
C PRO A 113 -17.26 -8.39 -8.45
N GLY A 114 -17.87 -7.51 -9.25
CA GLY A 114 -17.14 -6.71 -10.24
C GLY A 114 -16.16 -5.69 -9.63
N VAL A 115 -16.48 -5.11 -8.47
CA VAL A 115 -15.56 -4.18 -7.78
C VAL A 115 -14.35 -4.93 -7.24
N MET A 116 -14.56 -6.12 -6.69
CA MET A 116 -13.46 -6.96 -6.21
C MET A 116 -12.57 -7.45 -7.36
N GLU A 117 -13.17 -7.91 -8.46
CA GLU A 117 -12.42 -8.34 -9.65
C GLU A 117 -11.56 -7.20 -10.19
N TRP A 118 -12.15 -6.02 -10.38
CA TRP A 118 -11.43 -4.82 -10.80
C TRP A 118 -10.25 -4.51 -9.88
N PHE A 119 -10.47 -4.55 -8.55
CA PHE A 119 -9.42 -4.31 -7.58
C PHE A 119 -8.27 -5.30 -7.70
N MET A 120 -8.56 -6.60 -7.82
CA MET A 120 -7.54 -7.65 -7.93
C MET A 120 -6.75 -7.53 -9.22
N VAL A 121 -7.40 -7.27 -10.35
CA VAL A 121 -6.74 -7.02 -11.64
C VAL A 121 -5.78 -5.83 -11.53
N ARG A 122 -6.23 -4.71 -10.95
CA ARG A 122 -5.38 -3.53 -10.73
C ARG A 122 -4.22 -3.81 -9.79
N PHE A 123 -4.48 -4.53 -8.70
CA PHE A 123 -3.45 -4.93 -7.74
C PHE A 123 -2.36 -5.75 -8.43
N ALA A 124 -2.76 -6.78 -9.18
CA ALA A 124 -1.83 -7.63 -9.92
C ALA A 124 -0.95 -6.81 -10.87
N ARG A 125 -1.56 -5.97 -11.72
CA ARG A 125 -0.86 -5.16 -12.73
C ARG A 125 0.13 -4.19 -12.10
N GLU A 126 -0.33 -3.34 -11.18
CA GLU A 126 0.51 -2.27 -10.63
C GLU A 126 1.59 -2.81 -9.68
N VAL A 127 1.28 -3.82 -8.86
CA VAL A 127 2.29 -4.49 -8.01
C VAL A 127 3.31 -5.20 -8.87
N TYR A 128 2.87 -5.93 -9.90
CA TYR A 128 3.77 -6.59 -10.84
C TYR A 128 4.71 -5.57 -11.49
N ARG A 129 4.17 -4.50 -12.09
CA ARG A 129 4.96 -3.46 -12.76
C ARG A 129 5.95 -2.79 -11.83
N TYR A 130 5.53 -2.40 -10.62
CA TYR A 130 6.45 -1.78 -9.67
C TYR A 130 7.58 -2.73 -9.25
N LEU A 131 7.30 -4.02 -9.06
CA LEU A 131 8.30 -4.99 -8.60
C LEU A 131 9.22 -5.51 -9.71
N GLN A 132 8.95 -5.18 -10.98
CA GLN A 132 9.89 -5.49 -12.06
C GLN A 132 11.13 -4.55 -12.00
N PRO A 133 12.32 -5.05 -12.38
CA PRO A 133 13.57 -4.27 -12.39
C PRO A 133 13.64 -3.29 -13.58
N VAL A 134 12.55 -2.57 -13.86
CA VAL A 134 12.39 -1.67 -15.01
C VAL A 134 12.38 -0.22 -14.53
N SER A 135 12.67 0.71 -15.44
CA SER A 135 12.68 2.17 -15.25
C SER A 135 11.50 2.73 -14.45
N ALA A 136 10.33 2.10 -14.50
CA ALA A 136 9.16 2.51 -13.73
C ALA A 136 9.41 2.46 -12.21
N ARG A 137 10.06 1.42 -11.68
CA ARG A 137 10.36 1.31 -10.24
C ARG A 137 11.27 2.44 -9.79
N GLU A 138 12.33 2.70 -10.54
CA GLU A 138 13.29 3.77 -10.28
C GLU A 138 12.63 5.16 -10.37
N ALA A 139 11.80 5.40 -11.39
CA ALA A 139 11.08 6.66 -11.56
C ALA A 139 10.09 6.91 -10.40
N VAL A 140 9.35 5.89 -9.98
CA VAL A 140 8.44 5.97 -8.83
C VAL A 140 9.23 6.25 -7.56
N GLN A 141 10.33 5.53 -7.33
CA GLN A 141 11.17 5.73 -6.16
C GLN A 141 11.79 7.13 -6.13
N GLU A 142 12.24 7.66 -7.27
CA GLU A 142 12.81 9.00 -7.37
C GLU A 142 11.77 10.08 -7.04
N ARG A 143 10.56 9.96 -7.58
CA ARG A 143 9.50 10.95 -7.28
C ARG A 143 9.11 10.94 -5.80
N VAL A 144 9.01 9.77 -5.19
CA VAL A 144 8.73 9.66 -3.76
C VAL A 144 9.91 10.16 -2.91
N ARG A 145 11.15 9.88 -3.33
CA ARG A 145 12.38 10.41 -2.70
C ARG A 145 12.39 11.92 -2.72
N GLU A 146 12.11 12.54 -3.87
CA GLU A 146 12.05 13.99 -4.02
C GLU A 146 11.02 14.62 -3.08
N ALA A 147 9.82 14.02 -2.99
CA ALA A 147 8.79 14.50 -2.07
C ALA A 147 9.24 14.45 -0.60
N ILE A 148 9.89 13.36 -0.17
CA ILE A 148 10.41 13.20 1.20
C ILE A 148 11.53 14.19 1.49
N VAL A 149 12.52 14.30 0.60
CA VAL A 149 13.70 15.17 0.80
C VAL A 149 13.32 16.64 0.78
N THR A 150 12.42 17.04 -0.12
CA THR A 150 11.96 18.43 -0.26
C THR A 150 11.05 18.84 0.89
N HIS A 151 10.11 17.98 1.29
CA HIS A 151 9.15 18.33 2.33
C HIS A 151 9.72 18.19 3.74
N ARG A 152 10.66 17.26 3.95
CA ARG A 152 11.21 16.88 5.27
C ARG A 152 10.08 16.58 6.26
N PRO A 153 9.28 15.52 6.00
CA PRO A 153 8.10 15.24 6.79
C PRO A 153 8.43 14.78 8.21
N ASP A 154 7.55 15.14 9.14
CA ASP A 154 7.49 14.51 10.46
C ASP A 154 6.90 13.09 10.34
N VAL A 155 6.00 12.89 9.37
CA VAL A 155 5.28 11.64 9.12
C VAL A 155 5.24 11.27 7.66
N VAL A 156 5.56 10.01 7.36
CA VAL A 156 5.22 9.39 6.08
C VAL A 156 4.03 8.46 6.28
N ILE A 157 2.92 8.70 5.58
CA ILE A 157 1.74 7.82 5.57
C ILE A 157 1.69 7.12 4.22
N ALA A 158 1.85 5.80 4.22
CA ALA A 158 1.99 5.02 3.00
C ALA A 158 0.90 3.92 2.93
N HIS A 159 0.10 3.95 1.86
CA HIS A 159 -1.07 3.09 1.72
C HIS A 159 -0.91 2.03 0.63
N SER A 160 -1.28 0.77 0.92
CA SER A 160 -1.26 -0.33 -0.05
C SER A 160 0.10 -0.45 -0.75
N LEU A 161 0.17 -0.49 -2.08
CA LEU A 161 1.43 -0.47 -2.85
C LEU A 161 2.38 0.67 -2.42
N GLY A 162 1.86 1.82 -2.03
CA GLY A 162 2.66 2.93 -1.51
C GLY A 162 3.49 2.57 -0.29
N SER A 163 3.06 1.61 0.53
CA SER A 163 3.85 1.10 1.66
C SER A 163 5.09 0.31 1.22
N VAL A 164 5.00 -0.39 0.08
CA VAL A 164 6.15 -1.04 -0.56
C VAL A 164 7.10 0.03 -1.05
N VAL A 165 6.59 1.02 -1.79
CA VAL A 165 7.40 2.14 -2.30
C VAL A 165 8.12 2.87 -1.18
N ALA A 166 7.39 3.24 -0.12
CA ALA A 166 7.94 3.93 1.03
C ALA A 166 9.05 3.13 1.72
N TYR A 167 8.85 1.82 1.90
CA TYR A 167 9.84 0.95 2.52
C TYR A 167 11.16 0.96 1.76
N GLU A 168 11.13 0.81 0.44
CA GLU A 168 12.34 0.77 -0.40
C GLU A 168 13.03 2.14 -0.44
N VAL A 169 12.27 3.20 -0.69
CA VAL A 169 12.81 4.57 -0.74
C VAL A 169 13.48 4.95 0.58
N LEU A 170 12.84 4.64 1.72
CA LEU A 170 13.38 4.99 3.04
C LEU A 170 14.62 4.17 3.41
N HIS A 171 14.82 2.97 2.83
CA HIS A 171 16.08 2.22 2.98
C HIS A 171 17.24 2.86 2.22
N ASP A 172 16.95 3.49 1.09
CA ASP A 172 17.95 4.18 0.28
C ASP A 172 18.21 5.62 0.75
N CYS A 173 17.23 6.28 1.37
CA CYS A 173 17.31 7.66 1.87
C CYS A 173 17.99 7.78 3.24
N ARG A 174 19.25 7.33 3.38
CA ARG A 174 19.94 7.31 4.70
C ARG A 174 20.09 8.69 5.38
N ASP A 175 20.13 9.77 4.60
CA ASP A 175 20.26 11.13 5.13
C ASP A 175 18.91 11.76 5.51
N ALA A 176 17.79 11.13 5.13
CA ALA A 176 16.48 11.58 5.58
C ALA A 176 16.24 11.18 7.02
N LYS A 177 15.58 12.05 7.79
CA LYS A 177 15.07 11.73 9.11
C LYS A 177 13.54 11.81 9.08
N VAL A 178 12.90 10.67 9.22
CA VAL A 178 11.44 10.52 9.27
C VAL A 178 11.06 10.03 10.67
N PRO A 179 10.55 10.93 11.55
CA PRO A 179 10.16 10.56 12.91
C PRO A 179 9.15 9.40 12.97
N LEU A 180 8.20 9.32 12.04
CA LEU A 180 7.21 8.24 11.99
C LEU A 180 6.88 7.81 10.56
N LEU A 181 6.99 6.50 10.31
CA LEU A 181 6.38 5.83 9.17
C LEU A 181 5.08 5.15 9.63
N VAL A 182 3.99 5.43 8.93
CA VAL A 182 2.70 4.74 9.10
C VAL A 182 2.35 4.00 7.82
N THR A 183 2.24 2.67 7.89
CA THR A 183 1.77 1.84 6.78
C THR A 183 0.30 1.48 6.96
N LEU A 184 -0.49 1.66 5.90
CA LEU A 184 -1.94 1.43 5.89
C LEU A 184 -2.30 0.36 4.86
N GLY A 185 -3.07 -0.66 5.25
CA GLY A 185 -3.52 -1.71 4.33
C GLY A 185 -2.37 -2.37 3.55
N SER A 186 -1.26 -2.64 4.24
CA SER A 186 0.04 -2.87 3.61
C SER A 186 0.23 -4.32 3.12
N PRO A 187 0.58 -4.53 1.84
CA PRO A 187 0.92 -5.85 1.30
C PRO A 187 2.39 -6.25 1.56
N LEU A 188 3.16 -5.47 2.34
CA LEU A 188 4.60 -5.70 2.56
C LEU A 188 4.95 -7.13 2.98
N ALA A 189 4.07 -7.75 3.76
CA ALA A 189 4.27 -9.08 4.31
C ALA A 189 3.65 -10.20 3.46
N LEU A 190 3.09 -9.91 2.27
CA LEU A 190 2.57 -10.93 1.36
C LEU A 190 3.72 -11.77 0.78
N PRO A 191 3.84 -13.06 1.14
CA PRO A 191 4.90 -13.93 0.66
C PRO A 191 4.81 -14.11 -0.86
N LYS A 192 5.99 -14.15 -1.50
CA LYS A 192 6.21 -14.36 -2.95
C LYS A 192 5.71 -13.22 -3.83
N ALA A 193 4.50 -12.71 -3.60
CA ALA A 193 3.93 -11.58 -4.32
C ALA A 193 4.73 -10.29 -4.06
N VAL A 194 5.07 -10.01 -2.80
CA VAL A 194 5.74 -8.75 -2.41
C VAL A 194 6.99 -9.01 -1.57
N PHE A 195 6.86 -9.67 -0.41
CA PHE A 195 7.90 -9.74 0.62
C PHE A 195 9.28 -10.22 0.10
N HIS A 196 9.30 -11.24 -0.76
CA HIS A 196 10.54 -11.80 -1.32
C HIS A 196 11.10 -11.01 -2.50
N ARG A 197 10.37 -10.02 -3.02
CA ARG A 197 10.74 -9.17 -4.16
C ARG A 197 11.16 -7.75 -3.74
N LEU A 198 11.14 -7.49 -2.44
CA LEU A 198 11.55 -6.20 -1.86
C LEU A 198 13.04 -5.92 -2.10
N THR A 199 13.36 -4.64 -2.15
CA THR A 199 14.72 -4.10 -2.16
C THR A 199 14.87 -3.08 -1.03
N PRO A 200 15.69 -3.32 0.01
CA PRO A 200 16.47 -4.53 0.23
C PRO A 200 15.57 -5.74 0.53
N GLY A 201 15.97 -6.90 0.02
CA GLY A 201 15.29 -8.15 0.28
C GLY A 201 15.39 -8.59 1.74
N PRO A 202 14.53 -9.53 2.18
CA PRO A 202 14.57 -10.03 3.55
C PRO A 202 15.88 -10.77 3.83
N ASP A 203 16.52 -10.45 4.95
CA ASP A 203 17.73 -11.11 5.43
C ASP A 203 17.35 -12.14 6.51
N ARG A 204 17.78 -13.39 6.33
CA ARG A 204 17.38 -14.54 7.17
C ARG A 204 15.86 -14.65 7.36
N GLY A 205 15.10 -14.34 6.31
CA GLY A 205 13.63 -14.40 6.32
C GLY A 205 12.95 -13.24 7.03
N ARG A 206 13.67 -12.15 7.33
CA ARG A 206 13.12 -10.96 7.99
C ARG A 206 13.47 -9.67 7.25
N GLY A 207 12.48 -8.81 7.05
CA GLY A 207 12.70 -7.42 6.69
C GLY A 207 13.10 -6.59 7.91
N ARG A 208 13.64 -5.38 7.70
CA ARG A 208 14.05 -4.49 8.80
C ARG A 208 13.49 -3.10 8.58
N LYS A 209 13.12 -2.41 9.66
CA LYS A 209 12.78 -0.98 9.63
C LYS A 209 13.91 -0.19 8.94
N PRO A 210 13.61 0.72 8.00
CA PRO A 210 14.60 1.60 7.41
C PRO A 210 15.33 2.45 8.44
N GLN A 211 16.63 2.71 8.24
CA GLN A 211 17.44 3.52 9.16
C GLN A 211 16.96 4.97 9.25
N ALA A 212 16.40 5.49 8.16
CA ALA A 212 15.82 6.83 8.09
C ALA A 212 14.59 7.03 9.00
N VAL A 213 14.02 5.95 9.54
CA VAL A 213 12.75 5.96 10.27
C VAL A 213 12.99 5.75 11.77
N ASP A 214 12.56 6.71 12.59
CA ASP A 214 12.68 6.59 14.06
C ASP A 214 11.64 5.59 14.60
N ARG A 215 10.39 5.69 14.16
CA ARG A 215 9.27 4.82 14.60
C ARG A 215 8.48 4.31 13.43
N TRP A 216 8.03 3.06 13.50
CA TRP A 216 7.19 2.44 12.46
C TRP A 216 5.92 1.85 13.07
N ALA A 217 4.78 2.36 12.64
CA ALA A 217 3.46 1.82 12.95
C ALA A 217 2.77 1.26 11.70
N ASN A 218 2.04 0.17 11.87
CA ASN A 218 1.16 -0.41 10.87
C ASN A 218 -0.28 -0.39 11.34
N LEU A 219 -1.19 -0.09 10.42
CA LEU A 219 -2.63 -0.13 10.64
C LEU A 219 -3.29 -0.90 9.48
N ALA A 220 -3.91 -2.03 9.80
CA ALA A 220 -4.58 -2.90 8.83
C ALA A 220 -6.05 -3.11 9.19
N ASP A 221 -6.91 -3.27 8.19
CA ASP A 221 -8.26 -3.78 8.40
C ASP A 221 -8.26 -5.32 8.35
N PRO A 222 -8.77 -6.03 9.37
CA PRO A 222 -8.95 -7.49 9.30
C PRO A 222 -9.84 -7.97 8.14
N GLY A 223 -10.60 -7.07 7.50
CA GLY A 223 -11.36 -7.39 6.31
C GLY A 223 -10.65 -7.12 4.98
N ASP A 224 -9.43 -6.57 4.99
CA ASP A 224 -8.63 -6.26 3.81
C ASP A 224 -7.84 -7.50 3.35
N LEU A 225 -8.16 -8.00 2.15
CA LEU A 225 -7.61 -9.24 1.59
C LEU A 225 -6.12 -9.17 1.27
N VAL A 226 -5.59 -7.97 1.04
CA VAL A 226 -4.18 -7.78 0.67
C VAL A 226 -3.32 -7.31 1.84
N ALA A 227 -3.93 -6.82 2.92
CA ALA A 227 -3.23 -6.37 4.13
C ALA A 227 -2.93 -7.47 5.16
N LEU A 228 -3.22 -8.74 4.86
CA LEU A 228 -3.14 -9.82 5.84
C LEU A 228 -2.27 -11.00 5.36
N PRO A 229 -1.04 -11.13 5.87
CA PRO A 229 -0.74 -12.34 6.60
C PRO A 229 -1.57 -12.30 7.89
N VAL A 230 -2.25 -13.40 8.23
CA VAL A 230 -3.17 -13.62 9.39
C VAL A 230 -2.66 -13.09 10.76
N LYS A 231 -1.41 -12.62 10.84
CA LYS A 231 -0.73 -12.23 12.07
C LYS A 231 0.01 -10.88 12.02
N GLY A 232 -0.21 -10.06 10.98
CA GLY A 232 0.36 -8.70 10.86
C GLY A 232 1.79 -8.66 10.31
N ILE A 233 2.24 -7.49 9.86
CA ILE A 233 3.57 -7.31 9.24
C ILE A 233 4.71 -7.46 10.26
N SER A 234 4.47 -7.17 11.54
CA SER A 234 5.45 -7.26 12.63
C SER A 234 6.05 -8.66 12.81
N ARG A 235 5.42 -9.71 12.27
CA ARG A 235 6.00 -11.06 12.27
C ARG A 235 7.17 -11.20 11.31
N LEU A 236 7.14 -10.53 10.18
CA LEU A 236 8.15 -10.63 9.12
C LEU A 236 9.13 -9.46 9.14
N PHE A 237 8.82 -8.36 9.84
CA PHE A 237 9.65 -7.16 9.88
C PHE A 237 10.12 -6.81 11.30
N ASP A 238 11.43 -6.60 11.44
CA ASP A 238 12.04 -6.08 12.67
C ASP A 238 11.83 -4.56 12.79
N GLY A 239 11.56 -4.08 14.01
CA GLY A 239 11.45 -2.65 14.31
C GLY A 239 10.08 -2.03 14.03
N VAL A 240 9.05 -2.83 13.73
CA VAL A 240 7.65 -2.39 13.76
C VAL A 240 7.24 -2.24 15.23
N GLU A 241 7.04 -1.00 15.69
CA GLU A 241 6.73 -0.69 17.10
C GLU A 241 5.27 -0.98 17.43
N SER A 242 4.37 -0.73 16.49
CA SER A 242 2.92 -0.88 16.67
C SER A 242 2.31 -1.53 15.44
N ASP A 243 1.65 -2.67 15.60
CA ASP A 243 0.94 -3.37 14.54
C ASP A 243 -0.52 -3.55 14.96
N GLN A 244 -1.38 -2.65 14.49
CA GLN A 244 -2.75 -2.53 14.98
C GLN A 244 -3.77 -2.83 13.90
N HIS A 245 -4.93 -3.29 14.36
CA HIS A 245 -6.10 -3.45 13.53
C HIS A 245 -7.10 -2.30 13.74
N CYS A 246 -7.71 -1.80 12.67
CA CYS A 246 -8.92 -0.97 12.74
C CYS A 246 -10.00 -1.56 11.86
N SER A 247 -11.23 -1.60 12.35
CA SER A 247 -12.39 -1.76 11.48
C SER A 247 -12.62 -0.43 10.78
N ALA A 248 -12.02 -0.24 9.61
CA ALA A 248 -12.26 0.91 8.75
C ALA A 248 -13.59 0.76 7.98
N HIS A 249 -14.25 -0.40 8.13
CA HIS A 249 -15.51 -0.75 7.49
C HIS A 249 -16.72 0.12 7.92
N GLN A 250 -17.04 1.09 7.06
CA GLN A 250 -18.42 1.38 6.69
C GLN A 250 -18.50 1.35 5.15
N THR A 251 -19.21 0.37 4.58
CA THR A 251 -19.54 0.25 3.14
C THR A 251 -18.39 -0.14 2.16
N TYR A 252 -18.77 -0.35 0.88
CA TYR A 252 -18.10 -0.89 -0.33
C TYR A 252 -16.65 -0.44 -0.66
N ARG A 253 -15.92 0.22 0.26
CA ARG A 253 -14.63 0.89 0.04
C ARG A 253 -13.52 0.35 0.94
N PHE A 254 -13.47 -0.96 1.14
CA PHE A 254 -12.61 -1.64 2.12
C PHE A 254 -11.11 -1.37 1.95
N HIS A 255 -10.65 -1.01 0.75
CA HIS A 255 -9.23 -0.73 0.45
C HIS A 255 -8.92 0.73 0.11
N HIS A 256 -9.85 1.66 0.38
CA HIS A 256 -9.60 3.07 0.10
C HIS A 256 -8.86 3.73 1.26
N VAL A 257 -7.78 4.43 0.95
CA VAL A 257 -6.98 5.18 1.94
C VAL A 257 -7.81 6.13 2.80
N GLU A 258 -8.87 6.70 2.22
CA GLU A 258 -9.87 7.53 2.91
C GLU A 258 -10.36 6.89 4.22
N GLN A 259 -10.70 5.59 4.19
CA GLN A 259 -11.27 4.90 5.34
C GLN A 259 -10.28 4.81 6.49
N TYR A 260 -8.98 4.61 6.18
CA TYR A 260 -7.92 4.61 7.18
C TYR A 260 -7.62 6.01 7.71
N LEU A 261 -7.56 7.01 6.82
CA LEU A 261 -7.25 8.40 7.17
C LEU A 261 -8.29 9.03 8.11
N LYS A 262 -9.55 8.60 7.98
CA LYS A 262 -10.67 9.05 8.83
C LYS A 262 -10.77 8.33 10.18
N THR A 263 -9.83 7.44 10.52
CA THR A 263 -9.91 6.72 11.79
C THR A 263 -9.31 7.50 12.96
N SER A 264 -10.02 7.50 14.09
CA SER A 264 -9.49 8.00 15.37
C SER A 264 -8.27 7.21 15.86
N LYS A 265 -8.06 5.99 15.36
CA LYS A 265 -6.87 5.20 15.65
C LYS A 265 -5.63 5.78 14.96
N LEU A 266 -5.74 6.17 13.68
CA LEU A 266 -4.66 6.91 13.03
C LEU A 266 -4.39 8.24 13.73
N ALA A 267 -5.44 9.02 14.03
CA ALA A 267 -5.26 10.30 14.73
C ALA A 267 -4.47 10.17 16.04
N ARG A 268 -4.73 9.10 16.82
CA ARG A 268 -3.96 8.80 18.05
C ARG A 268 -2.51 8.40 17.79
N LEU A 269 -2.24 7.66 16.72
CA LEU A 269 -0.85 7.33 16.33
C LEU A 269 -0.08 8.61 15.98
N LEU A 270 -0.71 9.53 15.26
CA LEU A 270 -0.11 10.80 14.84
C LEU A 270 0.09 11.77 16.02
N ALA A 271 -0.83 11.79 16.98
CA ALA A 271 -0.74 12.64 18.18
C ALA A 271 0.41 12.24 19.12
N GLY A 272 0.90 11.00 19.03
CA GLY A 272 2.01 10.49 19.85
C GLY A 272 3.40 10.93 19.39
N LEU A 273 3.49 11.89 18.47
CA LEU A 273 4.75 12.51 18.05
C LEU A 273 5.09 13.66 18.99
N PRO A 274 6.33 13.72 19.52
CA PRO A 274 6.76 14.88 20.28
C PRO A 274 6.68 16.12 19.37
N THR A 275 5.87 17.09 19.77
CA THR A 275 5.89 18.43 19.16
C THR A 275 7.27 19.01 19.42
N GLY A 276 7.95 19.48 18.37
CA GLY A 276 9.38 19.86 18.38
C GLY A 276 9.84 20.95 19.35
N ASP A 277 9.03 21.33 20.34
CA ASP A 277 9.37 22.27 21.42
C ASP A 277 9.92 21.59 22.69
N GLU A 278 9.93 20.25 22.78
CA GLU A 278 10.59 19.52 23.88
C GLU A 278 11.90 18.86 23.42
N GLN A 279 12.94 19.67 23.22
CA GLN A 279 14.31 19.19 23.36
C GLN A 279 14.77 19.46 24.80
N PRO A 280 15.08 18.42 25.61
CA PRO A 280 15.75 18.64 26.87
C PRO A 280 17.16 19.19 26.60
N ALA A 281 17.50 20.26 27.30
CA ALA A 281 18.80 20.92 27.30
C ALA A 281 19.96 19.97 27.69
#